data_AF-A0A7S1YJM3-F1
#
_entry.id   AF-A0A7S1YJM3-F1
#
_cell.length_a   1.000
_cell.length_b   1.000
_cell.length_c   1.000
_cell.angle_alpha   90.00
_cell.angle_beta   90.00
_cell.angle_gamma   90.00
#
_symmetry.space_group_name_H-M   'P 1'
#
loop_
_entity.id
_entity.type
_entity.pdbx_description
1 polymer ?
#
loop_
_entity_poly.entity_id
_entity_poly.type
_entity_poly.pdbx_seq_one_letter_code
_entity_poly.pdbx_strand_id
1 'polypeptide(L)'
;ASAVLAAAGASASEPEQPTAGGSAYDDIPLAPDDEQKQWAVLLNEGERIVKTSLLQKYKGFSIKSRQLILTDKPRLLYVDTSKTLVKGEIPWEDDLAAAAKSATSFYIQVGGRKYVFQDKAGKEAEEWVRLVEVLKAKAKK
;
A
#
# COMPACT_ATOMS: atom_id res chain seq x y z
N ALA A 1 10.91 -60.03 -14.94
CA ALA A 1 9.75 -59.30 -14.41
C ALA A 1 9.96 -57.82 -14.69
N SER A 2 9.15 -57.29 -15.59
CA SER A 2 9.11 -55.87 -15.95
C SER A 2 8.44 -55.07 -14.83
N ALA A 3 8.97 -53.87 -14.55
CA ALA A 3 8.18 -52.75 -14.03
C ALA A 3 8.95 -51.45 -14.27
N VAL A 4 8.69 -50.82 -15.42
CA VAL A 4 8.98 -49.41 -15.67
C VAL A 4 7.80 -48.63 -15.11
N LEU A 5 8.03 -47.68 -14.20
CA LEU A 5 6.99 -46.75 -13.73
C LEU A 5 7.46 -45.31 -13.89
N ALA A 6 6.46 -44.49 -14.24
CA ALA A 6 6.52 -43.29 -15.03
C ALA A 6 6.87 -42.00 -14.26
N ALA A 7 7.15 -41.00 -15.08
CA ALA A 7 7.39 -39.60 -14.78
C ALA A 7 6.28 -38.91 -13.97
N ALA A 8 6.69 -37.90 -13.20
CA ALA A 8 5.89 -36.69 -13.00
C ALA A 8 6.86 -35.51 -12.84
N GLY A 9 7.03 -34.77 -13.93
CA GLY A 9 7.56 -33.41 -13.86
C GLY A 9 6.49 -32.52 -13.26
N ALA A 10 6.83 -31.82 -12.18
CA ALA A 10 6.07 -30.69 -11.68
C ALA A 10 6.98 -29.47 -11.74
N SER A 11 6.80 -28.72 -12.82
CA SER A 11 7.24 -27.34 -12.97
C SER A 11 6.60 -26.52 -11.86
N ALA A 12 7.42 -25.89 -11.01
CA ALA A 12 6.98 -24.86 -10.07
C ALA A 12 7.99 -23.72 -10.15
N SER A 13 7.70 -22.86 -11.11
CA SER A 13 8.05 -21.45 -11.28
C SER A 13 8.99 -20.86 -10.23
N GLU A 14 10.18 -20.55 -10.72
CA GLU A 14 11.16 -19.60 -10.20
C GLU A 14 10.49 -18.26 -9.86
N PRO A 15 10.67 -17.69 -8.67
CA PRO A 15 10.45 -16.27 -8.48
C PRO A 15 11.63 -15.52 -9.09
N GLU A 16 11.46 -15.06 -10.32
CA GLU A 16 12.29 -13.99 -10.91
C GLU A 16 12.36 -12.83 -9.92
N GLN A 17 13.55 -12.60 -9.38
CA GLN A 17 13.90 -11.32 -8.78
C GLN A 17 14.21 -10.37 -9.94
N PRO A 18 13.44 -9.29 -10.16
CA PRO A 18 13.70 -8.41 -11.27
C PRO A 18 14.98 -7.61 -11.02
N THR A 19 15.68 -7.44 -12.14
CA THR A 19 17.01 -6.89 -12.34
C THR A 19 17.10 -5.40 -12.03
N ALA A 20 18.28 -4.99 -11.55
CA ALA A 20 18.63 -3.60 -11.29
C ALA A 20 18.62 -2.76 -12.59
N GLY A 21 17.95 -1.59 -12.58
CA GLY A 21 18.13 -0.59 -13.64
C GLY A 21 17.01 0.43 -13.89
N GLY A 22 15.87 0.42 -13.18
CA GLY A 22 14.77 1.38 -13.37
C GLY A 22 14.92 2.63 -12.51
N SER A 23 14.51 3.80 -13.01
CA SER A 23 14.41 4.99 -12.15
C SER A 23 13.41 4.70 -11.02
N ALA A 24 13.69 5.15 -9.80
CA ALA A 24 12.89 4.81 -8.60
C ALA A 24 11.38 5.13 -8.70
N TYR A 25 10.95 5.81 -9.76
CA TYR A 25 9.57 6.17 -10.08
C TYR A 25 8.87 5.22 -11.05
N ASP A 26 9.61 4.45 -11.86
CA ASP A 26 9.03 3.58 -12.90
C ASP A 26 8.55 2.24 -12.31
N ASP A 27 9.07 1.84 -11.15
CA ASP A 27 8.74 0.59 -10.45
C ASP A 27 7.71 0.78 -9.32
N ILE A 28 6.82 1.76 -9.40
CA ILE A 28 5.73 1.89 -8.42
C ILE A 28 4.72 0.77 -8.72
N PRO A 29 4.56 -0.23 -7.83
CA PRO A 29 3.61 -1.31 -8.06
C PRO A 29 2.19 -0.76 -8.05
N LEU A 30 1.34 -1.28 -8.94
CA LEU A 30 -0.09 -1.05 -8.89
C LEU A 30 -0.74 -2.17 -8.08
N ALA A 31 -1.81 -1.83 -7.37
CA ALA A 31 -2.62 -2.82 -6.68
C ALA A 31 -3.28 -3.77 -7.70
N PRO A 32 -3.51 -5.04 -7.33
CA PRO A 32 -4.20 -6.02 -8.17
C PRO A 32 -5.58 -5.52 -8.61
N ASP A 33 -6.03 -5.98 -9.78
CA ASP A 33 -7.28 -5.52 -10.41
C ASP A 33 -8.52 -5.70 -9.53
N ASP A 34 -8.55 -6.74 -8.68
CA ASP A 34 -9.65 -6.98 -7.75
C ASP A 34 -9.78 -5.85 -6.72
N GLU A 35 -8.66 -5.39 -6.18
CA GLU A 35 -8.63 -4.29 -5.21
C GLU A 35 -8.94 -2.95 -5.88
N GLN A 36 -8.48 -2.74 -7.11
CA GLN A 36 -8.86 -1.58 -7.91
C GLN A 36 -10.37 -1.53 -8.12
N LYS A 37 -11.00 -2.64 -8.53
CA LYS A 37 -12.46 -2.72 -8.71
C LYS A 37 -13.22 -2.50 -7.40
N GLN A 38 -12.73 -3.08 -6.30
CA GLN A 38 -13.39 -2.97 -4.99
C GLN A 38 -13.51 -1.51 -4.52
N TRP A 39 -12.48 -0.71 -4.76
CA TRP A 39 -12.43 0.69 -4.29
C TRP A 39 -12.62 1.72 -5.40
N ALA A 40 -12.85 1.30 -6.64
CA ALA A 40 -13.04 2.18 -7.80
C ALA A 40 -14.09 3.27 -7.57
N VAL A 41 -15.15 2.97 -6.83
CA VAL A 41 -16.24 3.92 -6.52
C VAL A 41 -15.81 5.10 -5.63
N LEU A 42 -14.64 5.01 -4.99
CA LEU A 42 -14.09 6.04 -4.12
C LEU A 42 -12.98 6.85 -4.79
N LEU A 43 -12.55 6.44 -6.00
CA LEU A 43 -11.49 7.07 -6.76
C LEU A 43 -12.07 8.08 -7.75
N ASN A 44 -11.30 9.10 -8.10
CA ASN A 44 -11.67 10.01 -9.19
C ASN A 44 -11.35 9.39 -10.57
N GLU A 45 -11.88 9.99 -11.64
CA GLU A 45 -11.54 9.60 -13.00
C GLU A 45 -10.02 9.61 -13.26
N GLY A 46 -9.52 8.48 -13.77
CA GLY A 46 -8.12 8.27 -14.08
C GLY A 46 -7.20 8.08 -12.86
N GLU A 47 -7.74 7.92 -11.65
CA GLU A 47 -6.93 7.52 -10.48
C GLU A 47 -6.79 6.00 -10.41
N ARG A 48 -5.56 5.55 -10.18
CA ARG A 48 -5.24 4.14 -9.95
C ARG A 48 -4.71 3.95 -8.54
N ILE A 49 -4.97 2.79 -7.97
CA ILE A 49 -4.48 2.42 -6.64
C ILE A 49 -3.06 1.88 -6.78
N VAL A 50 -2.14 2.49 -6.07
CA VAL A 50 -0.75 2.02 -5.92
C VAL A 50 -0.70 0.93 -4.87
N LYS A 51 -1.24 1.21 -3.68
CA LYS A 51 -1.27 0.25 -2.57
C LYS A 51 -2.54 0.42 -1.76
N THR A 52 -3.10 -0.69 -1.31
CA THR A 52 -4.21 -0.68 -0.38
C THR A 52 -4.03 -1.76 0.67
N SER A 53 -4.30 -1.43 1.93
CA SER A 53 -4.09 -2.36 3.05
C SER A 53 -5.13 -2.13 4.16
N LEU A 54 -5.54 -3.21 4.82
CA LEU A 54 -6.40 -3.13 6.01
C LEU A 54 -5.54 -2.87 7.25
N LEU A 55 -5.59 -1.65 7.77
CA LEU A 55 -4.73 -1.21 8.87
C LEU A 55 -5.54 -0.84 10.12
N GLN A 56 -4.91 -0.96 11.28
CA GLN A 56 -5.45 -0.40 12.52
C GLN A 56 -4.95 1.03 12.69
N LYS A 57 -5.88 1.98 12.60
CA LYS A 57 -5.62 3.40 12.80
C LYS A 57 -5.79 3.77 14.28
N TYR A 58 -4.76 4.36 14.85
CA TYR A 58 -4.76 4.86 16.23
C TYR A 58 -5.15 6.34 16.25
N LYS A 59 -5.99 6.72 17.20
CA LYS A 59 -6.30 8.11 17.56
C LYS A 59 -6.53 8.20 19.06
N GLY A 60 -5.48 8.57 19.81
CA GLY A 60 -5.50 8.53 21.27
C GLY A 60 -5.74 7.10 21.75
N PHE A 61 -6.78 6.90 22.58
CA PHE A 61 -7.19 5.59 23.08
C PHE A 61 -8.09 4.80 22.13
N SER A 62 -8.49 5.37 21.00
CA SER A 62 -9.37 4.71 20.04
C SER A 62 -8.56 4.05 18.92
N ILE A 63 -8.77 2.75 18.72
CA ILE A 63 -8.21 1.96 17.63
C ILE A 63 -9.35 1.59 16.68
N LYS A 64 -9.20 1.89 15.40
CA LYS A 64 -10.22 1.55 14.40
C LYS A 64 -9.57 0.90 13.19
N SER A 65 -10.12 -0.24 12.77
CA SER A 65 -9.74 -0.88 11.50
C SER A 65 -10.21 -0.02 10.34
N ARG A 66 -9.29 0.35 9.44
CA ARG A 66 -9.53 1.23 8.29
C ARG A 66 -8.74 0.70 7.11
N GLN A 67 -9.35 0.68 5.93
CA GLN A 67 -8.58 0.47 4.71
C GLN A 67 -7.82 1.77 4.43
N LEU A 68 -6.50 1.69 4.28
CA LEU A 68 -5.70 2.80 3.77
C LEU A 68 -5.47 2.57 2.29
N ILE A 69 -5.73 3.58 1.47
CA ILE A 69 -5.59 3.53 0.02
C ILE A 69 -4.63 4.64 -0.40
N LEU A 70 -3.58 4.22 -1.09
CA LEU A 70 -2.62 5.07 -1.77
C LEU A 70 -2.94 5.08 -3.26
N THR A 71 -3.09 6.25 -3.83
CA THR A 71 -3.31 6.39 -5.27
C THR A 71 -2.05 6.83 -6.01
N ASP A 72 -2.03 6.68 -7.33
CA ASP A 72 -0.94 7.17 -8.20
C ASP A 72 -0.88 8.71 -8.22
N LYS A 73 -2.04 9.36 -8.04
CA LYS A 73 -2.08 10.77 -7.67
C LYS A 73 -1.72 10.90 -6.18
N PRO A 74 -1.06 11.98 -5.73
CA PRO A 74 -0.69 12.18 -4.32
C PRO A 74 -1.96 12.39 -3.47
N ARG A 75 -2.68 11.30 -3.18
CA ARG A 75 -3.83 11.24 -2.28
C ARG A 75 -3.73 9.99 -1.40
N LEU A 76 -3.94 10.20 -0.11
CA LEU A 76 -4.08 9.13 0.87
C LEU A 76 -5.48 9.16 1.44
N LEU A 77 -6.21 8.07 1.25
CA LEU A 77 -7.60 7.95 1.68
C LEU A 77 -7.67 6.88 2.75
N TYR A 78 -8.39 7.14 3.85
CA TYR A 78 -8.74 6.06 4.79
C TYR A 78 -10.24 5.83 4.82
N VAL A 79 -10.61 4.58 4.58
CA VAL A 79 -11.99 4.14 4.33
C VAL A 79 -12.44 3.22 5.45
N ASP A 80 -13.72 3.33 5.79
CA ASP A 80 -14.37 2.38 6.70
C ASP A 80 -14.84 1.16 5.90
N THR A 81 -14.21 0.00 6.09
CA THR A 81 -14.52 -1.21 5.31
C THR A 81 -15.94 -1.70 5.52
N SER A 82 -16.54 -1.45 6.67
CA SER A 82 -17.92 -1.87 6.95
C SER A 82 -18.99 -1.06 6.20
N LYS A 83 -18.66 0.17 5.78
CA LYS A 83 -19.62 1.08 5.14
C LYS A 83 -19.18 1.55 3.76
N THR A 84 -18.03 1.08 3.28
CA THR A 84 -17.40 1.49 2.02
C THR A 84 -17.45 3.02 1.84
N LEU A 85 -17.11 3.74 2.92
CA LEU A 85 -17.23 5.20 2.98
C LEU A 85 -15.90 5.83 3.34
N VAL A 86 -15.45 6.80 2.54
CA VAL A 86 -14.26 7.61 2.83
C VAL A 86 -14.51 8.37 4.14
N LYS A 87 -13.68 8.11 5.15
CA LYS A 87 -13.77 8.79 6.45
C LYS A 87 -12.96 10.08 6.47
N GLY A 88 -11.99 10.18 5.58
CA GLY A 88 -11.18 11.36 5.40
C GLY A 88 -9.95 11.04 4.58
N GLU A 89 -9.25 12.12 4.26
CA GLU A 89 -8.06 12.12 3.44
C GLU A 89 -6.92 12.74 4.22
N ILE A 90 -5.70 12.29 3.93
CA ILE A 90 -4.48 12.92 4.43
C ILE A 90 -4.02 13.87 3.33
N PRO A 91 -4.00 15.19 3.61
CA PRO A 91 -3.58 16.17 2.61
C PRO A 91 -2.10 15.96 2.29
N TRP A 92 -1.75 16.11 1.02
CA TRP A 92 -0.38 16.04 0.53
C TRP A 92 0.21 17.44 0.51
N GLU A 93 0.79 17.82 1.64
CA GLU A 93 1.51 19.08 1.81
C GLU A 93 3.02 18.86 1.72
N ASP A 94 3.79 19.93 1.51
CA ASP A 94 5.26 19.88 1.52
C ASP A 94 5.85 19.33 2.83
N ASP A 95 5.15 19.55 3.95
CA ASP A 95 5.53 19.07 5.28
C ASP A 95 5.10 17.61 5.56
N LEU A 96 4.52 16.91 4.56
CA LEU A 96 4.12 15.52 4.72
C LEU A 96 5.35 14.61 4.89
N ALA A 97 5.42 13.90 6.02
CA ALA A 97 6.49 12.96 6.33
C ALA A 97 5.90 11.62 6.74
N ALA A 98 6.43 10.53 6.19
CA ALA A 98 6.10 9.16 6.62
C ALA A 98 7.33 8.54 7.28
N ALA A 99 7.12 7.75 8.33
CA ALA A 99 8.20 6.99 8.94
C ALA A 99 7.69 5.72 9.62
N ALA A 100 8.46 4.64 9.48
CA ALA A 100 8.18 3.38 10.14
C ALA A 100 8.81 3.41 11.53
N LYS A 101 8.02 3.09 12.56
CA LYS A 101 8.54 2.86 13.91
C LYS A 101 9.03 1.42 14.06
N SER A 102 8.39 0.48 13.36
CA SER A 102 8.69 -0.95 13.35
C SER A 102 8.13 -1.57 12.07
N ALA A 103 8.49 -2.81 11.76
CA ALA A 103 7.96 -3.53 10.59
C ALA A 103 6.42 -3.64 10.55
N THR A 104 5.76 -3.51 11.70
CA THR A 104 4.29 -3.54 11.84
C THR A 104 3.67 -2.16 12.00
N SER A 105 4.44 -1.12 12.30
CA SER A 105 3.88 0.15 12.77
C SER A 105 4.57 1.32 12.09
N PHE A 106 3.78 2.18 11.48
CA PHE A 106 4.27 3.40 10.83
C PHE A 106 3.36 4.57 11.16
N TYR A 107 3.85 5.77 10.87
CA TYR A 107 3.06 6.97 11.01
C TYR A 107 3.28 7.91 9.83
N ILE A 108 2.27 8.73 9.58
CA ILE A 108 2.29 9.79 8.59
C ILE A 108 1.98 11.07 9.35
N GLN A 109 2.84 12.07 9.22
CA GLN A 109 2.70 13.37 9.85
C GLN A 109 2.53 14.44 8.79
N VAL A 110 1.55 15.32 8.96
CA VAL A 110 1.31 16.46 8.08
C VAL A 110 0.71 17.61 8.87
N GLY A 111 1.24 18.83 8.72
CA GLY A 111 0.69 20.04 9.34
C GLY A 111 0.44 19.91 10.86
N GLY A 112 1.37 19.25 11.59
CA GLY A 112 1.24 18.99 13.02
C GLY A 112 0.29 17.86 13.43
N ARG A 113 -0.40 17.21 12.48
CA ARG A 113 -1.24 16.03 12.73
C ARG A 113 -0.44 14.76 12.50
N LYS A 114 -0.47 13.84 13.47
CA LYS A 114 0.19 12.52 13.38
C LYS A 114 -0.86 11.42 13.25
N TYR A 115 -0.81 10.71 12.13
CA TYR A 115 -1.63 9.54 11.83
C TYR A 115 -0.81 8.30 12.08
N VAL A 116 -1.15 7.52 13.11
CA VAL A 116 -0.43 6.29 13.44
C VAL A 116 -1.24 5.09 12.94
N PHE A 117 -0.55 4.22 12.21
CA PHE A 117 -1.11 3.02 11.61
C PHE A 117 -0.32 1.79 12.06
N GLN A 118 -1.04 0.69 12.26
CA GLN A 118 -0.46 -0.60 12.52
C GLN A 118 -1.01 -1.62 11.53
N ASP A 119 -0.10 -2.34 10.90
CA ASP A 119 -0.35 -3.52 10.11
C ASP A 119 -0.36 -4.77 11.00
N LYS A 120 -1.39 -5.60 10.86
CA LYS A 120 -1.48 -6.89 11.56
C LYS A 120 -0.60 -7.96 10.92
N ALA A 121 -0.37 -7.89 9.61
CA ALA A 121 0.48 -8.83 8.89
C ALA A 121 1.97 -8.59 9.17
N GLY A 122 2.33 -7.34 9.47
CA GLY A 122 3.63 -6.94 9.98
C GLY A 122 4.72 -6.81 8.93
N LYS A 123 4.34 -6.58 7.68
CA LYS A 123 5.28 -6.57 6.54
C LYS A 123 5.19 -5.31 5.70
N GLU A 124 4.10 -4.55 5.83
CA GLU A 124 3.80 -3.48 4.88
C GLU A 124 4.25 -2.10 5.34
N ALA A 125 4.66 -1.94 6.61
CA ALA A 125 4.93 -0.62 7.19
C ALA A 125 6.06 0.13 6.48
N GLU A 126 7.15 -0.55 6.14
CA GLU A 126 8.29 0.04 5.43
C GLU A 126 7.93 0.38 3.97
N GLU A 127 7.13 -0.47 3.33
CA GLU A 127 6.65 -0.27 1.97
C GLU A 127 5.74 0.97 1.89
N TRP A 128 4.85 1.15 2.86
CA TRP A 128 4.02 2.36 2.96
C TRP A 128 4.86 3.62 3.03
N VAL A 129 5.91 3.64 3.84
CA VAL A 129 6.81 4.80 3.97
C VAL A 129 7.53 5.08 2.65
N ARG A 130 8.14 4.04 2.06
CA ARG A 130 8.83 4.14 0.78
C ARG A 130 7.93 4.69 -0.32
N LEU A 131 6.73 4.14 -0.48
CA LEU A 131 5.80 4.56 -1.55
C LEU A 131 5.32 5.99 -1.34
N VAL A 132 5.05 6.39 -0.09
CA VAL A 132 4.66 7.76 0.22
C VAL A 132 5.77 8.75 -0.13
N GLU A 133 7.03 8.44 0.22
CA GLU A 133 8.18 9.28 -0.11
C GLU A 133 8.42 9.37 -1.62
N VAL A 134 8.34 8.24 -2.33
CA VAL A 134 8.49 8.19 -3.79
C VAL A 134 7.42 9.03 -4.48
N LEU A 135 6.16 8.87 -4.11
CA LEU A 135 5.06 9.68 -4.67
C LEU A 135 5.17 11.15 -4.30
N LYS A 136 5.70 11.48 -3.11
CA LYS A 136 5.96 12.86 -2.71
C LYS A 136 6.99 13.51 -3.62
N ALA A 137 8.09 12.79 -3.87
CA ALA A 137 9.14 13.26 -4.75
C ALA A 137 8.67 13.39 -6.21
N LYS A 138 7.80 12.48 -6.67
CA LYS A 138 7.15 12.53 -7.99
C LYS A 138 6.25 13.76 -8.12
N ALA A 139 5.44 14.07 -7.10
CA ALA A 139 4.51 15.20 -7.13
C ALA A 139 5.20 16.58 -7.12
N LYS A 140 6.46 16.64 -6.66
CA LYS A 140 7.25 17.87 -6.61
C LYS A 140 8.00 18.17 -7.92
N LYS A 141 8.14 17.17 -8.79
CA LYS A 141 8.87 17.27 -10.06
C LYS A 141 7.95 17.73 -11.18
#